data_AF-A0A958ISY3-F1
#
_entry.id   AF-A0A958ISY3-F1
#
_cell.length_a   1.000
_cell.length_b   1.000
_cell.length_c   1.000
_cell.angle_alpha   90.00
_cell.angle_beta   90.00
_cell.angle_gamma   90.00
#
_symmetry.space_group_name_H-M   'P 1'
#
loop_
_entity.id
_entity.type
_entity.pdbx_description
1 polymer ?
#
loop_
_entity_poly.entity_id
_entity_poly.type
_entity_poly.pdbx_seq_one_letter_code
_entity_poly.pdbx_strand_id
1 'polypeptide(L)'
;MLAQIDLSRKIDKTEYKTVMEELSRRLAALQREAIQLKIPIVVVFEGWDAAGKGTLINQLILTLDPRHFSVFSTLQPGEEEIHRPFL
;
A
#
# COMPACT_ATOMS: atom_id res chain seq x y z
N MET A 1 18.09 -3.63 14.15
CA MET A 1 17.32 -3.76 12.89
C MET A 1 17.22 -2.42 12.16
N LEU A 2 16.65 -1.36 12.75
CA LEU A 2 16.53 -0.05 12.07
C LEU A 2 17.87 0.65 11.81
N ALA A 3 18.85 0.49 12.71
CA ALA A 3 20.18 1.10 12.57
C ALA A 3 20.99 0.60 11.35
N GLN A 4 20.54 -0.47 10.68
CA GLN A 4 21.20 -1.04 9.50
C GLN A 4 20.60 -0.54 8.17
N ILE A 5 19.55 0.30 8.23
CA ILE A 5 18.87 0.81 7.04
C ILE A 5 19.58 2.08 6.57
N ASP A 6 20.07 2.05 5.32
CA ASP A 6 20.61 3.23 4.66
C ASP A 6 19.49 4.10 4.09
N LEU A 7 19.18 5.19 4.79
CA LEU A 7 18.17 6.17 4.40
C LEU A 7 18.66 7.19 3.37
N SER A 8 19.94 7.13 2.96
CA SER A 8 20.49 8.06 1.96
C SER A 8 20.18 7.64 0.52
N ARG A 9 19.65 6.42 0.32
CA ARG A 9 19.32 5.88 -0.99
C ARG A 9 18.32 6.76 -1.73
N LYS A 10 18.65 7.07 -2.98
CA LYS A 10 17.83 7.84 -3.90
C LYS A 10 17.87 7.16 -5.26
N ILE A 11 16.82 7.38 -6.03
CA ILE A 11 16.69 6.90 -7.41
C ILE A 11 16.55 8.12 -8.32
N ASP A 12 17.14 8.08 -9.51
CA ASP A 12 16.96 9.15 -10.48
C ASP A 12 15.49 9.20 -10.95
N LYS A 13 15.02 10.40 -11.30
CA LYS A 13 13.64 10.60 -11.73
C LYS A 13 13.30 9.84 -13.01
N THR A 14 14.25 9.69 -13.92
CA THR A 14 14.07 8.98 -15.19
C THR A 14 13.96 7.49 -14.94
N GLU A 15 14.90 6.95 -14.16
CA GLU A 15 14.91 5.54 -13.76
C GLU A 15 13.63 5.17 -12.98
N TYR A 16 13.23 6.02 -12.02
CA TYR A 16 12.00 5.83 -11.27
C TYR A 16 10.78 5.67 -12.17
N LYS A 17 10.63 6.54 -13.19
CA LYS A 17 9.48 6.46 -14.11
C LYS A 17 9.46 5.15 -14.87
N THR A 18 10.60 4.74 -15.41
CA THR A 18 10.72 3.47 -16.17
C THR A 18 10.36 2.27 -15.30
N VAL A 19 10.92 2.19 -14.09
CA VAL A 19 10.62 1.09 -13.16
C VAL A 19 9.15 1.11 -12.74
N MET A 20 8.60 2.29 -12.46
CA MET A 20 7.21 2.42 -12.02
C MET A 20 6.22 1.99 -13.10
N GLU A 21 6.45 2.34 -14.37
CA GLU A 21 5.60 1.91 -15.49
C GLU A 21 5.57 0.38 -15.67
N GLU A 22 6.70 -0.29 -15.46
CA GLU A 22 6.76 -1.75 -15.48
C GLU A 22 6.02 -2.36 -14.29
N LEU A 23 6.31 -1.89 -13.08
CA LEU A 23 5.70 -2.40 -11.85
C LEU A 23 4.19 -2.17 -11.84
N SER A 24 3.70 -1.03 -12.32
CA SER A 24 2.27 -0.76 -12.41
C SER A 24 1.57 -1.77 -13.33
N ARG A 25 2.12 -2.04 -14.52
CA ARG A 25 1.54 -3.03 -15.44
C ARG A 25 1.50 -4.42 -14.82
N ARG A 26 2.57 -4.82 -14.13
CA ARG A 26 2.65 -6.11 -13.44
C ARG A 26 1.64 -6.20 -12.30
N LEU A 27 1.51 -5.16 -11.48
CA LEU A 27 0.57 -5.12 -10.36
C LEU A 27 -0.89 -5.25 -10.83
N ALA A 28 -1.27 -4.56 -11.90
CA ALA A 28 -2.61 -4.68 -12.48
C ALA A 28 -2.90 -6.10 -13.01
N ALA A 29 -1.90 -6.78 -13.58
CA ALA A 29 -2.03 -8.17 -14.01
C ALA A 29 -2.21 -9.12 -12.81
N LEU A 30 -1.39 -8.93 -11.76
CA LEU A 30 -1.45 -9.74 -10.54
C LEU A 30 -2.78 -9.57 -9.80
N GLN A 31 -3.39 -8.37 -9.79
CA GLN A 31 -4.72 -8.19 -9.21
C GLN A 31 -5.76 -9.08 -9.90
N ARG A 32 -5.75 -9.13 -11.24
CA ARG A 32 -6.68 -9.98 -12.02
C ARG A 32 -6.46 -11.46 -11.75
N GLU A 33 -5.20 -11.88 -11.67
CA GLU A 33 -4.84 -13.26 -11.35
C GLU A 33 -5.29 -13.65 -9.94
N ALA A 34 -5.05 -12.80 -8.93
CA ALA A 34 -5.51 -13.03 -7.56
C ALA A 34 -7.04 -13.15 -7.48
N ILE A 35 -7.79 -12.35 -8.25
CA ILE A 35 -9.26 -12.45 -8.34
C ILE A 35 -9.67 -13.79 -8.94
N GLN A 36 -9.04 -14.21 -10.05
CA GLN A 36 -9.34 -15.49 -10.71
C GLN A 36 -9.08 -16.68 -9.79
N LEU A 37 -7.98 -16.62 -9.03
CA LEU A 37 -7.59 -17.63 -8.06
C LEU A 37 -8.32 -17.50 -6.72
N LYS A 38 -9.16 -16.48 -6.53
CA LYS A 38 -9.90 -16.17 -5.29
C LYS A 38 -8.98 -16.03 -4.06
N ILE A 39 -7.81 -15.42 -4.24
CA ILE A 39 -6.84 -15.20 -3.17
C ILE A 39 -7.12 -13.85 -2.50
N PRO A 40 -7.51 -13.83 -1.20
CA PRO A 40 -7.64 -12.57 -0.46
C PRO A 40 -6.26 -12.02 -0.11
N ILE A 41 -6.09 -10.71 -0.28
CA ILE A 41 -4.82 -10.01 -0.02
C ILE A 41 -5.10 -8.83 0.91
N VAL A 42 -4.31 -8.72 1.98
CA VAL A 42 -4.31 -7.57 2.89
C VAL A 42 -2.92 -6.93 2.84
N VAL A 43 -2.87 -5.62 2.65
CA VAL A 43 -1.64 -4.83 2.66
C VAL A 43 -1.72 -3.82 3.79
N VAL A 44 -0.80 -3.91 4.75
CA VAL A 44 -0.76 -3.01 5.92
C VAL A 44 0.37 -2.01 5.74
N PHE A 45 0.06 -0.72 5.89
CA PHE A 45 1.01 0.38 5.78
C PHE A 45 1.27 0.99 7.16
N GLU A 46 2.48 0.79 7.69
CA GLU A 46 2.91 1.31 8.99
C GLU A 46 4.18 2.17 8.86
N GLY A 47 4.39 3.05 9.84
CA GLY A 47 5.60 3.88 9.90
C GLY A 47 5.37 5.21 10.60
N TRP A 48 6.44 6.00 10.71
CA TRP A 48 6.44 7.31 11.35
C TRP A 48 5.47 8.30 10.69
N ASP A 49 5.08 9.31 11.46
CA ASP A 49 4.36 10.46 10.93
C ASP A 49 5.19 11.15 9.84
N ALA A 50 4.51 11.65 8.81
CA ALA A 50 5.10 12.23 7.61
C ALA A 50 6.05 11.32 6.80
N ALA A 51 6.10 10.00 7.05
CA ALA A 51 6.92 9.06 6.28
C ALA A 51 6.42 8.82 4.82
N GLY A 52 5.34 9.47 4.39
CA GLY A 52 4.82 9.34 3.01
C GLY A 52 3.85 8.19 2.77
N LYS A 53 3.34 7.54 3.83
CA LYS A 53 2.41 6.38 3.74
C LYS A 53 1.22 6.65 2.81
N GLY A 54 0.55 7.79 2.97
CA GLY A 54 -0.60 8.16 2.12
C GLY A 54 -0.25 8.34 0.65
N THR A 55 0.92 8.91 0.34
CA THR A 55 1.40 9.04 -1.04
C THR A 55 1.65 7.67 -1.67
N LEU A 56 2.23 6.74 -0.90
CA LEU A 56 2.50 5.38 -1.37
C LEU A 56 1.19 4.60 -1.60
N ILE A 57 0.23 4.70 -0.68
CA ILE A 57 -1.12 4.13 -0.86
C ILE A 57 -1.74 4.68 -2.15
N ASN A 58 -1.71 6.00 -2.36
CA ASN A 58 -2.26 6.63 -3.54
C ASN A 58 -1.61 6.10 -4.84
N GLN A 59 -0.29 5.99 -4.88
CA GLN A 59 0.42 5.43 -6.04
C GLN A 59 0.02 3.98 -6.34
N LEU A 60 -0.15 3.17 -5.30
CA LEU A 60 -0.55 1.77 -5.43
C LEU A 60 -1.98 1.65 -5.97
N ILE A 61 -2.94 2.38 -5.39
CA ILE A 61 -4.35 2.26 -5.77
C ILE A 61 -4.65 2.82 -7.16
N LEU A 62 -3.88 3.79 -7.66
CA LEU A 62 -4.03 4.33 -9.02
C LEU A 62 -3.79 3.28 -10.12
N THR A 63 -3.09 2.18 -9.78
CA THR A 63 -2.82 1.09 -10.69
C THR A 63 -3.91 0.00 -10.67
N LEU A 64 -4.66 -0.09 -9.57
CA LEU A 64 -5.61 -1.17 -9.31
C LEU A 64 -7.02 -0.81 -9.79
N ASP A 65 -7.78 -1.82 -10.18
CA ASP A 65 -9.22 -1.66 -10.44
C ASP A 65 -9.95 -1.38 -9.10
N PRO A 66 -10.63 -0.23 -8.96
CA PRO A 66 -11.26 0.20 -7.71
C PRO A 66 -12.41 -0.68 -7.25
N ARG A 67 -12.97 -1.53 -8.11
CA ARG A 67 -14.04 -2.46 -7.74
C ARG A 67 -13.54 -3.63 -6.88
N HIS A 68 -12.23 -3.85 -6.83
CA HIS A 68 -11.62 -5.02 -6.21
C HIS A 68 -10.62 -4.66 -5.11
N PHE A 69 -10.69 -3.46 -4.55
CA PHE A 69 -9.96 -3.11 -3.33
C PHE A 69 -10.80 -2.22 -2.41
N SER A 70 -10.39 -2.13 -1.16
CA SER A 70 -10.89 -1.15 -0.20
C SER A 70 -9.70 -0.62 0.59
N VAL A 71 -9.75 0.67 0.93
CA VAL A 71 -8.72 1.32 1.76
C VAL A 71 -9.36 1.65 3.10
N PHE A 72 -8.76 1.13 4.16
CA PHE A 72 -9.19 1.41 5.53
C PHE A 72 -8.13 2.27 6.20
N SER A 73 -8.56 3.38 6.78
CA SER A 73 -7.71 4.23 7.61
C SER A 73 -7.99 3.91 9.07
N THR A 74 -6.96 3.58 9.83
CA THR A 74 -7.04 3.41 11.28
C THR A 74 -7.14 4.79 11.94
N LEU A 75 -8.37 5.16 12.31
CA LEU A 75 -8.67 6.35 13.09
C LEU A 75 -8.78 5.99 14.57
N GLN A 76 -8.96 7.00 15.43
CA GLN A 76 -9.32 6.73 16.82
C GLN A 76 -10.63 5.93 16.87
N PRO A 77 -10.72 4.91 17.74
CA PRO A 77 -11.92 4.12 17.86
C PRO A 77 -13.09 4.99 18.34
N GLY A 78 -14.26 4.79 17.74
CA GLY A 78 -15.51 5.40 18.18
C GLY A 78 -15.97 4.83 19.53
N GLU A 79 -16.99 5.45 20.13
CA GLU A 79 -17.51 5.01 21.44
C GLU A 79 -17.89 3.52 21.47
N GLU A 80 -18.50 3.04 20.39
CA GLU A 80 -18.92 1.65 20.26
C GLU A 80 -17.73 0.68 20.18
N GLU A 81 -16.68 1.05 19.43
CA GLU A 81 -15.49 0.23 19.21
C GLU A 81 -14.66 0.08 20.49
N ILE A 82 -14.64 1.09 21.35
CA ILE A 82 -13.94 1.05 22.66
C ILE A 82 -14.52 -0.03 23.58
N HIS A 83 -15.79 -0.38 23.42
CA HIS A 83 -16.46 -1.41 24.21
C HIS A 83 -16.33 -2.82 23.64
N ARG A 84 -15.62 -2.99 22.50
CA ARG A 84 -15.35 -4.29 21.88
C ARG A 84 -13.92 -4.75 22.13
N PRO A 85 -13.63 -6.06 22.03
CA PRO A 85 -12.27 -6.53 21.87
C PRO A 85 -11.58 -5.83 20.69
N PHE A 86 -10.26 -5.64 20.77
CA PHE A 86 -9.50 -4.88 19.77
C PHE A 86 -9.58 -5.45 18.33
N LEU A 87 -9.89 -6.75 18.18
CA LEU A 87 -10.02 -7.46 16.90
C LEU A 87 -11.40 -8.08 16.76
#